data_AF-A9V4Z8-F1
#
_entry.id   AF-A9V4Z8-F1
#
_cell.length_a   1.000
_cell.length_b   1.000
_cell.length_c   1.000
_cell.angle_alpha   90.00
_cell.angle_beta   90.00
_cell.angle_gamma   90.00
#
_symmetry.space_group_name_H-M   'P 1'
#
loop_
_entity.id
_entity.type
_entity.pdbx_description
1 polymer ?
#
loop_
_entity_poly.entity_id
_entity_poly.type
_entity_poly.pdbx_seq_one_letter_code
_entity_poly.pdbx_strand_id
1 'polypeptide(L)'
;MPAFLKQYSSYEEELFMDRLSPDLPVLNLCHRHWKGIRQATTMQGLPTIMGTSMAFPRFLHRIESLIQTKQVQHVVMHGCIPHYKNALVHLKEQYPHVKLSIVYHGSFAQHVDSFADVQCVQSMFELYSADILHKIASVRASHDIDMQEMLGRPVARIANYPLLPTTFPVRFSAFDGKVHIAILAASTNWRKNMIVQLIAAACHMPDAVVHMSLPPRMPVPTYLDSCVGQVIPFSPSAHSITLDLMQRVDLCFYVTFSEGDPMVPMECASASVPTLVADVSDAYDLDLETRQQLVVPTPDSPYAVAAVAKAALKHYDSVLQSPEARARNVYMYEMERLDMWLADGLLASSGHLVNWYAKQYHLPAQKLLPTGLPWASILAHTGPRGTQDPSKSQRFMFYGRVAPVKGITTIVEAIRLLFEAHPTARFLFAGPDGFCPDHKFECIKDMLGKKHARRITFARPHPRDKLAQLVTDVRAAIFASHYETTVLAAHELYYQHVPLIVPAEAPLNEYFTERNAITYRPRDAHALKDAMLRALDDQSPEFRRAALTPDLEYTYDDSIYTNVRVPEVEVDEHHYARLLDRARELMETY
;
A
#
# COMPACT_ATOMS: atom_id res chain seq x y z
N MET A 1 21.91 35.15 -9.81
CA MET A 1 20.78 34.28 -9.40
C MET A 1 19.50 34.81 -10.03
N PRO A 2 18.69 33.99 -10.72
CA PRO A 2 17.47 34.49 -11.36
C PRO A 2 16.42 34.90 -10.31
N ALA A 3 15.74 36.01 -10.57
CA ALA A 3 14.79 36.67 -9.67
C ALA A 3 13.56 35.81 -9.27
N PHE A 4 13.31 34.68 -9.93
CA PHE A 4 12.23 33.75 -9.59
C PHE A 4 12.47 32.98 -8.27
N LEU A 5 13.73 32.83 -7.82
CA LEU A 5 14.05 32.15 -6.55
C LEU A 5 13.83 33.02 -5.30
N LYS A 6 13.63 34.34 -5.44
CA LYS A 6 13.30 35.21 -4.29
C LYS A 6 11.83 35.12 -3.88
N GLN A 7 10.96 34.56 -4.71
CA GLN A 7 9.52 34.50 -4.44
C GLN A 7 9.09 33.26 -3.65
N TYR A 8 9.96 32.25 -3.50
CA TYR A 8 9.62 30.99 -2.82
C TYR A 8 10.12 30.89 -1.36
N SER A 9 10.85 31.87 -0.83
CA SER A 9 11.34 31.78 0.56
C SER A 9 10.40 32.37 1.61
N SER A 10 9.52 33.32 1.25
CA SER A 10 8.64 34.01 2.21
C SER A 10 7.17 33.56 2.15
N TYR A 11 6.70 33.02 1.03
CA TYR A 11 5.27 32.75 0.83
C TYR A 11 4.73 31.46 1.49
N GLU A 12 5.58 30.44 1.71
CA GLU A 12 5.15 29.21 2.40
C GLU A 12 5.16 29.32 3.94
N GLU A 13 5.81 30.34 4.52
CA GLU A 13 5.94 30.45 5.97
C GLU A 13 4.71 31.06 6.66
N GLU A 14 3.92 31.88 5.96
CA GLU A 14 2.69 32.51 6.48
C GLU A 14 1.45 31.61 6.33
N LEU A 15 1.38 30.80 5.26
CA LEU A 15 0.19 30.02 4.89
C LEU A 15 -0.15 28.84 5.82
N PHE A 16 0.74 28.49 6.76
CA PHE A 16 0.50 27.37 7.68
C PHE A 16 -0.31 27.76 8.92
N MET A 17 -0.28 29.01 9.36
CA MET A 17 -0.86 29.44 10.65
C MET A 17 -2.39 29.41 10.66
N ASP A 18 -3.02 29.84 9.56
CA ASP A 18 -4.47 29.89 9.43
C ASP A 18 -5.13 28.51 9.28
N ARG A 19 -4.31 27.47 9.03
CA ARG A 19 -4.77 26.07 8.92
C ARG A 19 -4.57 25.26 10.21
N LEU A 20 -3.90 25.83 11.21
CA LEU A 20 -3.74 25.17 12.51
C LEU A 20 -5.05 25.25 13.28
N SER A 21 -5.46 24.10 13.83
CA SER A 21 -6.60 23.98 14.74
C SER A 21 -6.60 25.12 15.78
N PRO A 22 -7.77 25.62 16.20
CA PRO A 22 -7.90 26.53 17.34
C PRO A 22 -7.19 25.98 18.59
N ASP A 23 -7.29 24.67 18.80
CA ASP A 23 -6.65 23.93 19.89
C ASP A 23 -5.46 23.14 19.35
N LEU A 24 -4.26 23.49 19.79
CA LEU A 24 -3.01 22.83 19.40
C LEU A 24 -2.25 22.36 20.66
N PRO A 25 -2.62 21.23 21.27
CA PRO A 25 -1.99 20.79 22.52
C PRO A 25 -0.51 20.40 22.35
N VAL A 26 -0.12 19.97 21.14
CA VAL A 26 1.24 19.53 20.82
C VAL A 26 1.77 20.27 19.59
N LEU A 27 2.98 20.83 19.70
CA LEU A 27 3.67 21.52 18.62
C LEU A 27 4.95 20.76 18.24
N ASN A 28 5.05 20.32 16.99
CA ASN A 28 6.26 19.66 16.48
C ASN A 28 7.18 20.65 15.78
N LEU A 29 8.48 20.49 15.96
CA LEU A 29 9.52 21.31 15.34
C LEU A 29 10.49 20.43 14.57
N CYS A 30 10.89 20.80 13.36
CA CYS A 30 11.96 20.11 12.65
C CYS A 30 12.83 21.05 11.81
N HIS A 31 14.02 20.60 11.41
CA HIS A 31 14.88 21.41 10.56
C HIS A 31 14.40 21.42 9.10
N ARG A 32 14.30 22.60 8.47
CA ARG A 32 13.74 22.78 7.12
C ARG A 32 14.45 21.96 6.03
N HIS A 33 15.77 21.79 6.14
CA HIS A 33 16.58 21.13 5.11
C HIS A 33 16.90 19.65 5.38
N TRP A 34 16.53 19.12 6.55
CA TRP A 34 16.77 17.72 6.87
C TRP A 34 15.67 16.84 6.27
N LYS A 35 15.80 16.51 4.99
CA LYS A 35 14.74 15.85 4.20
C LYS A 35 14.17 14.60 4.89
N GLY A 36 15.03 13.71 5.40
CA GLY A 36 14.59 12.49 6.08
C GLY A 36 13.81 12.76 7.37
N ILE A 37 14.35 13.61 8.26
CA ILE A 37 13.69 13.99 9.53
C ILE A 37 12.38 14.72 9.25
N ARG A 38 12.38 15.66 8.30
CA ARG A 38 11.18 16.40 7.90
C ARG A 38 10.10 15.46 7.38
N GLN A 39 10.46 14.50 6.53
CA GLN A 39 9.53 13.51 6.00
C GLN A 39 8.95 12.67 7.12
N ALA A 40 9.80 12.06 7.95
CA ALA A 40 9.38 11.30 9.14
C ALA A 40 8.42 12.09 10.05
N THR A 41 8.76 13.35 10.37
CA THR A 41 7.95 14.22 11.23
C THR A 41 6.61 14.57 10.59
N THR A 42 6.61 14.97 9.31
CA THR A 42 5.39 15.35 8.59
C THR A 42 4.43 14.15 8.47
N MET A 43 4.99 12.96 8.32
CA MET A 43 4.25 11.72 8.17
C MET A 43 3.50 11.28 9.43
N GLN A 44 3.96 11.70 10.61
CA GLN A 44 3.23 11.46 11.86
C GLN A 44 1.90 12.23 11.91
N GLY A 45 1.58 13.05 10.90
CA GLY A 45 0.31 13.74 10.77
C GLY A 45 0.12 14.89 11.77
N LEU A 46 1.17 15.22 12.52
CA LEU A 46 1.11 16.24 13.55
C LEU A 46 1.52 17.61 13.01
N PRO A 47 0.89 18.70 13.51
CA PRO A 47 1.27 20.05 13.14
C PRO A 47 2.75 20.32 13.43
N THR A 48 3.49 20.68 12.36
CA THR A 48 4.94 20.80 12.39
C THR A 48 5.38 22.17 11.88
N ILE A 49 6.25 22.83 12.63
CA ILE A 49 6.91 24.06 12.22
C ILE A 49 8.36 23.78 11.82
N MET A 50 8.74 24.32 10.68
CA MET A 50 10.06 24.09 10.09
C MET A 50 10.93 25.33 10.25
N GLY A 51 12.12 25.15 10.82
CA GLY A 51 13.11 26.22 11.01
C GLY A 51 14.51 25.78 10.57
N THR A 52 15.42 26.73 10.39
CA THR A 52 16.84 26.42 10.08
C THR A 52 17.75 26.56 11.30
N SER A 53 17.33 27.32 12.32
CA SER A 53 18.05 27.47 13.57
C SER A 53 17.12 28.04 14.64
N MET A 54 17.28 27.58 15.88
CA MET A 54 16.58 28.11 17.05
C MET A 54 17.17 29.45 17.52
N ALA A 55 18.38 29.81 17.07
CA ALA A 55 19.00 31.10 17.41
C ALA A 55 18.38 32.28 16.67
N PHE A 56 17.58 32.05 15.62
CA PHE A 56 16.91 33.15 14.92
C PHE A 56 15.77 33.69 15.79
N PRO A 57 15.82 34.97 16.24
CA PRO A 57 14.83 35.51 17.18
C PRO A 57 13.40 35.39 16.66
N ARG A 58 13.20 35.52 15.34
CA ARG A 58 11.89 35.35 14.70
C ARG A 58 11.32 33.94 14.86
N PHE A 59 12.17 32.91 14.83
CA PHE A 59 11.73 31.53 14.95
C PHE A 59 11.32 31.21 16.39
N LEU A 60 12.14 31.60 17.36
CA LEU A 60 11.84 31.44 18.79
C LEU A 60 10.58 32.23 19.17
N HIS A 61 10.50 33.51 18.78
CA HIS A 61 9.33 34.35 19.05
C HIS A 61 8.03 33.77 18.48
N ARG A 62 8.11 33.09 17.33
CA ARG A 62 6.95 32.41 16.72
C ARG A 62 6.49 31.22 17.56
N ILE A 63 7.42 30.44 18.11
CA ILE A 63 7.11 29.31 19.01
C ILE A 63 6.44 29.85 20.28
N GLU A 64 7.00 30.91 20.88
CA GLU A 64 6.43 31.56 22.06
C GLU A 64 5.01 32.09 21.82
N SER A 65 4.80 32.77 20.67
CA SER A 65 3.48 33.28 20.28
C SER A 65 2.47 32.14 20.17
N LEU A 66 2.84 30.98 19.63
CA LEU A 66 1.96 29.82 19.55
C LEU A 66 1.65 29.21 20.91
N ILE A 67 2.65 29.11 21.79
CA ILE A 67 2.43 28.66 23.17
C ILE A 67 1.37 29.53 23.85
N GLN A 68 1.49 30.85 23.71
CA GLN A 68 0.56 31.81 24.34
C GLN A 68 -0.83 31.79 23.69
N THR A 69 -0.90 31.78 22.36
CA THR A 69 -2.17 31.99 21.62
C THR A 69 -2.97 30.71 21.40
N LYS A 70 -2.31 29.54 21.34
CA LYS A 70 -2.92 28.24 21.04
C LYS A 70 -2.89 27.27 22.22
N GLN A 71 -2.46 27.73 23.39
CA GLN A 71 -2.36 26.95 24.62
C GLN A 71 -1.57 25.63 24.45
N VAL A 72 -0.44 25.71 23.74
CA VAL A 72 0.43 24.53 23.52
C VAL A 72 0.90 24.01 24.87
N GLN A 73 0.68 22.72 25.13
CA GLN A 73 1.08 22.05 26.37
C GLN A 73 2.39 21.27 26.22
N HIS A 74 2.75 20.91 24.99
CA HIS A 74 3.94 20.11 24.69
C HIS A 74 4.61 20.57 23.40
N VAL A 75 5.91 20.86 23.47
CA VAL A 75 6.76 21.10 22.29
C VAL A 75 7.66 19.90 22.07
N VAL A 76 7.60 19.31 20.88
CA VAL A 76 8.38 18.14 20.49
C VAL A 76 9.33 18.53 19.35
N MET A 77 10.63 18.33 19.55
CA MET A 77 11.65 18.67 18.55
C MET A 77 12.20 17.42 17.88
N HIS A 78 12.08 17.35 16.56
CA HIS A 78 12.57 16.25 15.74
C HIS A 78 13.99 16.56 15.24
N GLY A 79 14.95 15.86 15.84
CA GLY A 79 16.37 16.12 15.69
C GLY A 79 16.84 17.36 16.48
N CYS A 80 18.15 17.54 16.57
CA CYS A 80 18.77 18.61 17.33
C CYS A 80 19.00 19.87 16.46
N ILE A 81 17.95 20.65 16.20
CA ILE A 81 18.03 21.88 15.37
C ILE A 81 19.18 22.78 15.89
N PRO A 82 20.01 23.40 15.04
CA PRO A 82 21.12 24.24 15.49
C PRO A 82 20.72 25.25 16.58
N HIS A 83 21.55 25.35 17.62
CA HIS A 83 21.35 26.20 18.81
C HIS A 83 20.12 25.89 19.67
N TYR A 84 19.54 24.69 19.56
CA TYR A 84 18.35 24.32 20.33
C TYR A 84 18.54 24.38 21.86
N LYS A 85 19.73 24.08 22.38
CA LYS A 85 19.98 23.99 23.83
C LYS A 85 19.56 25.26 24.57
N ASN A 86 20.09 26.42 24.15
CA ASN A 86 19.79 27.70 24.78
C ASN A 86 18.31 28.07 24.63
N ALA A 87 17.70 27.73 23.49
CA ALA A 87 16.29 27.99 23.26
C ALA A 87 15.37 27.14 24.16
N LEU A 88 15.70 25.87 24.40
CA LEU A 88 14.92 25.01 25.29
C LEU A 88 15.06 25.42 26.76
N VAL A 89 16.24 25.85 27.19
CA VAL A 89 16.44 26.44 28.52
C VAL A 89 15.53 27.67 28.69
N HIS A 90 15.59 28.60 27.73
CA HIS A 90 14.75 29.80 27.73
C HIS A 90 13.25 29.47 27.76
N LEU A 91 12.79 28.53 26.90
CA LEU A 91 11.39 28.12 26.89
C LEU A 91 10.95 27.49 28.21
N LYS A 92 11.81 26.70 28.87
CA LYS A 92 11.49 26.10 30.17
C LYS A 92 11.38 27.13 31.28
N GLU A 93 12.24 28.15 31.27
CA GLU A 93 12.22 29.27 32.23
C GLU A 93 10.97 30.13 32.06
N GLN A 94 10.61 30.48 30.82
CA GLN A 94 9.46 31.34 30.53
C GLN A 94 8.11 30.60 30.62
N TYR A 95 8.08 29.31 30.27
CA TYR A 95 6.86 28.50 30.19
C TYR A 95 7.02 27.17 30.94
N PRO A 96 7.15 27.18 32.28
CA PRO A 96 7.49 25.99 33.06
C PRO A 96 6.44 24.86 32.99
N HIS A 97 5.20 25.22 32.65
CA HIS A 97 4.07 24.31 32.45
C HIS A 97 4.12 23.54 31.11
N VAL A 98 4.90 24.03 30.13
CA VAL A 98 5.04 23.38 28.83
C VAL A 98 6.05 22.24 28.94
N LYS A 99 5.65 21.05 28.47
CA LYS A 99 6.54 19.89 28.34
C LYS A 99 7.44 20.07 27.13
N LEU A 100 8.72 19.75 27.26
CA LEU A 100 9.69 19.81 26.17
C LEU A 100 10.23 18.42 25.89
N SER A 101 10.23 17.96 24.65
CA SER A 101 10.78 16.65 24.29
C SER A 101 11.59 16.69 23.01
N ILE A 102 12.53 15.76 22.86
CA ILE A 102 13.34 15.59 21.66
C ILE A 102 13.19 14.17 21.13
N VAL A 103 12.99 14.06 19.81
CA VAL A 103 13.03 12.79 19.07
C VAL A 103 14.36 12.70 18.34
N TYR A 104 15.15 11.68 18.64
CA TYR A 104 16.40 11.38 17.96
C TYR A 104 16.15 10.48 16.74
N HIS A 105 16.49 11.00 15.56
CA HIS A 105 16.34 10.33 14.26
C HIS A 105 17.65 9.72 13.73
N GLY A 106 18.75 9.90 14.47
CA GLY A 106 20.09 9.56 14.02
C GLY A 106 20.54 8.14 14.39
N SER A 107 21.81 7.88 14.13
CA SER A 107 22.52 6.71 14.62
C SER A 107 23.86 7.12 15.21
N PHE A 108 24.31 6.43 16.26
CA PHE A 108 25.61 6.69 16.88
C PHE A 108 26.77 6.56 15.88
N ALA A 109 26.65 5.69 14.87
CA ALA A 109 27.64 5.57 13.80
C ALA A 109 27.80 6.86 12.96
N GLN A 110 26.85 7.79 13.01
CA GLN A 110 26.92 9.08 12.29
C GLN A 110 27.84 10.08 13.00
N HIS A 111 28.16 9.86 14.27
CA HIS A 111 28.95 10.78 15.10
C HIS A 111 30.39 10.94 14.60
N VAL A 112 30.86 10.03 13.74
CA VAL A 112 32.17 10.12 13.09
C VAL A 112 32.24 11.24 12.04
N ASP A 113 31.10 11.66 11.47
CA ASP A 113 31.07 12.65 10.40
C ASP A 113 31.28 14.09 10.91
N SER A 114 30.91 14.35 12.16
CA SER A 114 30.86 15.72 12.70
C SER A 114 30.88 15.75 14.22
N PHE A 115 31.81 16.51 14.79
CA PHE A 115 31.81 16.83 16.22
C PHE A 115 30.51 17.54 16.66
N ALA A 116 29.84 18.26 15.75
CA ALA A 116 28.57 18.92 16.06
C ALA A 116 27.45 17.90 16.34
N ASP A 117 27.45 16.72 15.69
CA ASP A 117 26.45 15.68 15.93
C ASP A 117 26.65 15.04 17.32
N VAL A 118 27.91 14.87 17.75
CA VAL A 118 28.26 14.44 19.12
C VAL A 118 27.78 15.47 20.14
N GLN A 119 28.10 16.75 19.94
CA GLN A 119 27.67 17.84 20.81
C GLN A 119 26.15 17.95 20.92
N CYS A 120 25.44 17.65 19.82
CA CYS A 120 23.99 17.59 19.81
C CYS A 120 23.47 16.51 20.75
N VAL A 121 23.95 15.27 20.65
CA VAL A 121 23.49 14.19 21.55
C VAL A 121 23.90 14.46 23.00
N GLN A 122 25.12 14.95 23.22
CA GLN A 122 25.58 15.32 24.57
C GLN A 122 24.68 16.40 25.19
N SER A 123 24.36 17.46 24.45
CA SER A 123 23.48 18.52 24.92
C SER A 123 22.07 18.01 25.23
N MET A 124 21.57 17.05 24.46
CA MET A 124 20.26 16.43 24.67
C MET A 124 20.25 15.67 26.01
N PHE A 125 21.30 14.90 26.29
CA PHE A 125 21.46 14.18 27.55
C PHE A 125 21.62 15.13 28.74
N GLU A 126 22.43 16.19 28.62
CA GLU A 126 22.59 17.21 29.65
C GLU A 126 21.25 17.88 30.01
N LEU A 127 20.45 18.25 29.01
CA LEU A 127 19.13 18.86 29.23
C LEU A 127 18.13 17.90 29.87
N TYR A 128 18.21 16.61 29.52
CA TYR A 128 17.34 15.60 30.13
C TYR A 128 17.72 15.33 31.57
N SER A 129 19.01 15.17 31.87
CA SER A 129 19.53 15.04 33.23
C SER A 129 19.25 16.26 34.12
N ALA A 130 19.16 17.46 33.53
CA ALA A 130 18.80 18.69 34.23
C ALA A 130 17.28 18.92 34.36
N ASP A 131 16.44 17.93 34.01
CA ASP A 131 14.96 18.02 34.04
C ASP A 131 14.37 19.18 33.22
N ILE A 132 15.12 19.67 32.23
CA ILE A 132 14.63 20.64 31.24
C ILE A 132 13.77 19.92 30.21
N LEU A 133 14.23 18.76 29.74
CA LEU A 133 13.44 17.88 28.89
C LEU A 133 12.53 17.00 29.74
N HIS A 134 11.26 16.95 29.36
CA HIS A 134 10.30 15.99 29.88
C HIS A 134 10.60 14.56 29.41
N LYS A 135 11.04 14.41 28.14
CA LYS A 135 11.29 13.09 27.53
C LYS A 135 12.29 13.18 26.38
N ILE A 136 13.06 12.10 26.20
CA ILE A 136 13.78 11.80 24.97
C ILE A 136 13.06 10.61 24.31
N ALA A 137 12.96 10.63 22.99
CA ALA A 137 12.49 9.51 22.20
C ALA A 137 13.50 9.12 21.11
N SER A 138 13.51 7.86 20.70
CA SER A 138 14.25 7.36 19.53
C SER A 138 13.28 6.75 18.53
N VAL A 139 13.62 6.85 17.24
CA VAL A 139 12.88 6.17 16.17
C VAL A 139 13.31 4.72 15.95
N ARG A 140 14.50 4.36 16.41
CA ARG A 140 15.09 3.03 16.21
C ARG A 140 15.00 2.20 17.49
N ALA A 141 14.58 0.94 17.37
CA ALA A 141 14.24 0.06 18.48
C ALA A 141 15.46 -0.45 19.27
N SER A 142 16.66 -0.39 18.70
CA SER A 142 17.89 -0.72 19.43
C SER A 142 18.45 0.48 20.20
N HIS A 143 18.24 1.70 19.68
CA HIS A 143 18.85 2.90 20.28
C HIS A 143 18.13 3.40 21.52
N ASP A 144 16.82 3.22 21.67
CA ASP A 144 16.14 3.60 22.92
C ASP A 144 16.63 2.77 24.11
N ILE A 145 16.87 1.47 23.91
CA ILE A 145 17.49 0.59 24.91
C ILE A 145 18.87 1.12 25.29
N ASP A 146 19.76 1.32 24.31
CA ASP A 146 21.11 1.84 24.53
C ASP A 146 21.10 3.19 25.27
N MET A 147 20.24 4.12 24.84
CA MET A 147 20.12 5.45 25.46
C MET A 147 19.57 5.37 26.88
N GLN A 148 18.59 4.50 27.12
CA GLN A 148 18.02 4.29 28.45
C GLN A 148 19.07 3.75 29.43
N GLU A 149 19.90 2.79 28.98
CA GLU A 149 21.02 2.28 29.79
C GLU A 149 22.06 3.36 30.08
N MET A 150 22.43 4.17 29.07
CA MET A 150 23.38 5.27 29.25
C MET A 150 22.88 6.37 30.20
N LEU A 151 21.59 6.68 30.15
CA LEU A 151 20.98 7.75 30.94
C LEU A 151 20.49 7.30 32.32
N GLY A 152 20.29 6.00 32.53
CA GLY A 152 19.61 5.47 33.71
C GLY A 152 18.17 5.98 33.85
N ARG A 153 17.53 6.40 32.75
CA ARG A 153 16.20 7.02 32.71
C ARG A 153 15.41 6.52 31.50
N PRO A 154 14.06 6.44 31.57
CA PRO A 154 13.25 5.94 30.46
C PRO A 154 13.41 6.77 29.18
N VAL A 155 13.63 6.10 28.06
CA VAL A 155 13.62 6.70 26.72
C VAL A 155 12.42 6.15 25.97
N ALA A 156 11.66 7.02 25.30
CA ALA A 156 10.49 6.61 24.52
C ALA A 156 10.87 6.08 23.14
N ARG A 157 9.97 5.30 22.55
CA ARG A 157 10.00 4.90 21.15
C ARG A 157 8.96 5.69 20.37
N ILE A 158 9.30 6.12 19.14
CA ILE A 158 8.36 6.72 18.19
C ILE A 158 8.66 6.14 16.82
N ALA A 159 7.76 5.32 16.27
CA ALA A 159 7.95 4.77 14.93
C ALA A 159 7.68 5.80 13.82
N ASN A 160 8.27 5.56 12.64
CA ASN A 160 7.95 6.30 11.42
C ASN A 160 6.80 5.64 10.64
N TYR A 161 6.04 6.44 9.89
CA TYR A 161 4.90 5.99 9.07
C TYR A 161 5.08 6.38 7.62
N PRO A 162 4.91 5.48 6.64
CA PRO A 162 4.84 5.86 5.23
C PRO A 162 3.46 6.39 4.85
N LEU A 163 3.39 7.27 3.85
CA LEU A 163 2.12 7.67 3.25
C LEU A 163 1.60 6.49 2.42
N LEU A 164 0.30 6.24 2.56
CA LEU A 164 -0.37 5.14 1.91
C LEU A 164 -0.64 5.49 0.43
N PRO A 165 -0.04 4.79 -0.55
CA PRO A 165 -0.45 4.98 -1.93
C PRO A 165 -1.93 4.61 -2.08
N THR A 166 -2.69 5.50 -2.71
CA THR A 166 -4.12 5.29 -3.03
C THR A 166 -4.32 4.57 -4.36
N THR A 167 -3.25 4.39 -5.11
CA THR A 167 -3.21 3.79 -6.46
C THR A 167 -2.03 2.86 -6.54
N PHE A 168 -2.13 1.79 -7.33
CA PHE A 168 -1.02 0.89 -7.63
C PHE A 168 -0.77 0.92 -9.14
N PRO A 169 0.13 1.80 -9.63
CA PRO A 169 0.42 1.89 -11.05
C PRO A 169 1.04 0.59 -11.58
N VAL A 170 0.88 0.36 -12.88
CA VAL A 170 1.54 -0.75 -13.57
C VAL A 170 3.06 -0.52 -13.50
N ARG A 171 3.80 -1.58 -13.13
CA ARG A 171 5.26 -1.55 -13.06
C ARG A 171 5.90 -1.39 -14.41
N PHE A 172 7.08 -0.80 -14.43
CA PHE A 172 7.85 -0.58 -15.65
C PHE A 172 8.23 -1.88 -16.37
N SER A 173 8.55 -2.93 -15.61
CA SER A 173 8.85 -4.27 -16.14
C SER A 173 7.73 -4.87 -16.98
N ALA A 174 6.47 -4.51 -16.71
CA ALA A 174 5.33 -4.96 -17.52
C ALA A 174 5.31 -4.32 -18.93
N PHE A 175 6.04 -3.23 -19.15
CA PHE A 175 6.09 -2.53 -20.43
C PHE A 175 7.26 -2.96 -21.31
N ASP A 176 8.43 -3.23 -20.73
CA ASP A 176 9.66 -3.51 -21.49
C ASP A 176 10.35 -4.84 -21.14
N GLY A 177 9.84 -5.59 -20.16
CA GLY A 177 10.37 -6.88 -19.72
C GLY A 177 11.69 -6.79 -18.95
N LYS A 178 12.19 -5.60 -18.63
CA LYS A 178 13.43 -5.41 -17.87
C LYS A 178 13.15 -5.36 -16.38
N VAL A 179 14.20 -5.52 -15.56
CA VAL A 179 14.10 -5.37 -14.10
C VAL A 179 14.37 -3.92 -13.72
N HIS A 180 13.40 -3.23 -13.14
CA HIS A 180 13.55 -1.85 -12.72
C HIS A 180 13.93 -1.80 -11.24
N ILE A 181 15.04 -1.13 -10.93
CA ILE A 181 15.59 -1.03 -9.57
C ILE A 181 15.69 0.43 -9.18
N ALA A 182 15.11 0.82 -8.05
CA ALA A 182 15.29 2.15 -7.49
C ALA A 182 16.43 2.18 -6.46
N ILE A 183 17.39 3.09 -6.61
CA ILE A 183 18.40 3.39 -5.58
C ILE A 183 18.12 4.81 -5.06
N LEU A 184 17.61 4.88 -3.82
CA LEU A 184 17.03 6.11 -3.27
C LEU A 184 17.79 6.54 -2.02
N ALA A 185 18.31 7.76 -2.02
CA ALA A 185 18.97 8.33 -0.85
C ALA A 185 18.74 9.84 -0.73
N ALA A 186 18.61 10.30 0.52
CA ALA A 186 18.48 11.72 0.82
C ALA A 186 19.78 12.51 0.56
N SER A 187 20.92 11.83 0.48
CA SER A 187 22.27 12.39 0.31
C SER A 187 23.21 11.38 -0.34
N THR A 188 24.35 11.85 -0.85
CA THR A 188 25.38 11.02 -1.51
C THR A 188 26.63 10.81 -0.64
N ASN A 189 26.48 10.91 0.69
CA ASN A 189 27.58 10.64 1.62
C ASN A 189 27.90 9.13 1.69
N TRP A 190 29.07 8.81 2.22
CA TRP A 190 29.58 7.44 2.29
C TRP A 190 28.62 6.49 3.01
N ARG A 191 27.91 6.96 4.05
CA ARG A 191 26.91 6.18 4.80
C ARG A 191 25.79 5.63 3.93
N LYS A 192 25.39 6.36 2.89
CA LYS A 192 24.32 5.92 1.98
C LYS A 192 24.78 4.87 0.98
N ASN A 193 26.09 4.58 0.92
CA ASN A 193 26.64 3.43 0.20
C ASN A 193 26.16 3.34 -1.26
N MET A 194 26.03 4.50 -1.92
CA MET A 194 25.36 4.60 -3.22
C MET A 194 26.14 3.90 -4.34
N ILE A 195 27.46 3.96 -4.29
CA ILE A 195 28.33 3.40 -5.33
C ILE A 195 28.28 1.88 -5.35
N VAL A 196 28.33 1.23 -4.19
CA VAL A 196 28.25 -0.24 -4.09
C VAL A 196 26.91 -0.74 -4.63
N GLN A 197 25.81 -0.10 -4.23
CA GLN A 197 24.47 -0.41 -4.73
C GLN A 197 24.36 -0.22 -6.25
N LEU A 198 24.99 0.83 -6.79
CA LEU A 198 25.00 1.11 -8.22
C LEU A 198 25.80 0.07 -9.01
N ILE A 199 26.98 -0.34 -8.52
CA ILE A 199 27.76 -1.43 -9.11
C ILE A 199 26.99 -2.75 -9.05
N ALA A 200 26.33 -3.03 -7.92
CA ALA A 200 25.50 -4.23 -7.75
C ALA A 200 24.40 -4.30 -8.81
N ALA A 201 23.64 -3.23 -8.99
CA ALA A 201 22.56 -3.17 -9.95
C ALA A 201 23.07 -3.12 -11.40
N ALA A 202 23.95 -2.17 -11.74
CA ALA A 202 24.35 -1.93 -13.13
C ALA A 202 25.29 -3.01 -13.68
N CYS A 203 26.20 -3.56 -12.87
CA CYS A 203 27.27 -4.43 -13.35
C CYS A 203 26.97 -5.91 -13.13
N HIS A 204 26.17 -6.27 -12.11
CA HIS A 204 25.87 -7.67 -11.80
C HIS A 204 24.44 -8.09 -12.18
N MET A 205 23.61 -7.18 -12.71
CA MET A 205 22.26 -7.48 -13.20
C MET A 205 22.09 -6.96 -14.64
N PRO A 206 22.37 -7.78 -15.66
CA PRO A 206 22.50 -7.31 -17.05
C PRO A 206 21.20 -6.75 -17.64
N ASP A 207 20.04 -7.18 -17.14
CA ASP A 207 18.72 -6.72 -17.58
C ASP A 207 18.15 -5.60 -16.70
N ALA A 208 18.98 -4.97 -15.85
CA ALA A 208 18.52 -3.96 -14.92
C ALA A 208 18.46 -2.54 -15.54
N VAL A 209 17.37 -1.83 -15.25
CA VAL A 209 17.23 -0.39 -15.41
C VAL A 209 17.25 0.24 -14.02
N VAL A 210 18.32 0.98 -13.73
CA VAL A 210 18.61 1.54 -12.41
C VAL A 210 18.17 3.00 -12.33
N HIS A 211 17.15 3.27 -11.54
CA HIS A 211 16.65 4.62 -11.27
C HIS A 211 17.34 5.16 -10.03
N MET A 212 18.22 6.14 -10.20
CA MET A 212 19.06 6.62 -9.11
C MET A 212 18.75 8.06 -8.74
N SER A 213 18.47 8.31 -7.47
CA SER A 213 18.35 9.68 -6.97
C SER A 213 19.75 10.31 -6.87
N LEU A 214 20.05 11.27 -7.75
CA LEU A 214 21.29 12.03 -7.72
C LEU A 214 21.03 13.53 -7.55
N PRO A 215 21.88 14.25 -6.78
CA PRO A 215 21.89 15.70 -6.83
C PRO A 215 22.13 16.18 -8.28
N PRO A 216 21.52 17.30 -8.73
CA PRO A 216 21.61 17.81 -10.11
C PRO A 216 23.02 18.02 -10.70
N ARG A 217 24.07 17.89 -9.89
CA ARG A 217 25.47 18.17 -10.26
C ARG A 217 26.41 16.99 -10.01
N MET A 218 25.90 15.84 -9.59
CA MET A 218 26.73 14.65 -9.42
C MET A 218 26.67 13.81 -10.69
N PRO A 219 27.75 13.71 -11.50
CA PRO A 219 27.76 12.83 -12.64
C PRO A 219 27.75 11.37 -12.17
N VAL A 220 27.13 10.50 -12.97
CA VAL A 220 27.32 9.05 -12.83
C VAL A 220 28.80 8.76 -13.10
N PRO A 221 29.50 7.99 -12.24
CA PRO A 221 30.90 7.68 -12.45
C PRO A 221 31.13 6.96 -13.79
N THR A 222 32.06 7.46 -14.61
CA THR A 222 32.32 6.96 -15.97
C THR A 222 32.84 5.52 -16.01
N TYR A 223 33.42 5.01 -14.91
CA TYR A 223 33.82 3.60 -14.87
C TYR A 223 32.62 2.64 -14.95
N LEU A 224 31.39 3.13 -14.71
CA LEU A 224 30.17 2.35 -14.88
C LEU A 224 29.72 2.22 -16.34
N ASP A 225 30.34 2.96 -17.27
CA ASP A 225 30.08 2.82 -18.71
C ASP A 225 30.46 1.42 -19.23
N SER A 226 31.26 0.68 -18.47
CA SER A 226 31.62 -0.72 -18.76
C SER A 226 30.55 -1.73 -18.31
N CYS A 227 29.52 -1.29 -17.59
CA CYS A 227 28.48 -2.14 -17.05
C CYS A 227 27.29 -2.23 -18.03
N VAL A 228 26.58 -3.36 -17.99
CA VAL A 228 25.53 -3.68 -18.99
C VAL A 228 24.20 -3.01 -18.65
N GLY A 229 23.93 -2.76 -17.37
CA GLY A 229 22.69 -2.14 -16.91
C GLY A 229 22.59 -0.66 -17.27
N GLN A 230 21.36 -0.21 -17.50
CA GLN A 230 21.08 1.18 -17.85
C GLN A 230 20.88 2.01 -16.58
N VAL A 231 21.63 3.11 -16.41
CA VAL A 231 21.46 4.03 -15.28
C VAL A 231 20.67 5.26 -15.71
N ILE A 232 19.55 5.52 -15.04
CA ILE A 232 18.69 6.68 -15.24
C ILE A 232 18.79 7.57 -13.98
N PRO A 233 19.61 8.62 -14.03
CA PRO A 233 19.69 9.57 -12.93
C PRO A 233 18.43 10.44 -12.92
N PHE A 234 17.86 10.67 -11.75
CA PHE A 234 16.83 11.68 -11.58
C PHE A 234 17.16 12.57 -10.38
N SER A 235 16.80 13.84 -10.49
CA SER A 235 16.86 14.75 -9.35
C SER A 235 15.61 14.54 -8.53
N PRO A 236 15.69 14.04 -7.28
CA PRO A 236 14.52 13.90 -6.44
C PRO A 236 13.87 15.28 -6.25
N SER A 237 12.65 15.38 -6.76
CA SER A 237 11.82 16.59 -6.77
C SER A 237 10.78 16.49 -5.65
N ALA A 238 9.51 16.79 -5.93
CA ALA A 238 8.43 16.60 -4.97
C ALA A 238 8.37 15.14 -4.49
N HIS A 239 8.06 14.93 -3.21
CA HIS A 239 7.94 13.61 -2.60
C HIS A 239 6.99 12.69 -3.38
N SER A 240 5.90 13.24 -3.91
CA SER A 240 4.93 12.54 -4.76
C SER A 240 5.54 11.88 -6.01
N ILE A 241 6.55 12.51 -6.62
CA ILE A 241 7.23 11.96 -7.81
C ILE A 241 8.13 10.78 -7.41
N THR A 242 8.77 10.87 -6.24
CA THR A 242 9.59 9.77 -5.72
C THR A 242 8.71 8.56 -5.36
N LEU A 243 7.54 8.80 -4.77
CA LEU A 243 6.55 7.75 -4.49
C LEU A 243 6.01 7.08 -5.76
N ASP A 244 5.70 7.85 -6.83
CA ASP A 244 5.24 7.26 -8.10
C ASP A 244 6.32 6.36 -8.72
N LEU A 245 7.59 6.78 -8.66
CA LEU A 245 8.72 5.95 -9.08
C LEU A 245 8.82 4.67 -8.24
N MET A 246 8.79 4.79 -6.91
CA MET A 246 8.87 3.65 -5.99
C MET A 246 7.79 2.60 -6.29
N GLN A 247 6.58 3.03 -6.67
CA GLN A 247 5.48 2.11 -6.98
C GLN A 247 5.61 1.38 -8.32
N ARG A 248 6.49 1.86 -9.22
CA ARG A 248 6.62 1.33 -10.58
C ARG A 248 7.86 0.47 -10.79
N VAL A 249 8.79 0.45 -9.85
CA VAL A 249 9.97 -0.43 -9.90
C VAL A 249 9.66 -1.82 -9.37
N ASP A 250 10.51 -2.79 -9.68
CA ASP A 250 10.39 -4.16 -9.17
C ASP A 250 11.05 -4.31 -7.80
N LEU A 251 12.13 -3.56 -7.57
CA LEU A 251 12.96 -3.67 -6.38
C LEU A 251 13.50 -2.29 -5.97
N CYS A 252 13.72 -2.08 -4.68
CA CYS A 252 14.45 -0.92 -4.18
C CYS A 252 15.72 -1.35 -3.45
N PHE A 253 16.83 -0.65 -3.67
CA PHE A 253 18.04 -0.77 -2.86
C PHE A 253 18.10 0.41 -1.89
N TYR A 254 18.17 0.07 -0.61
CA TYR A 254 18.43 0.97 0.51
C TYR A 254 19.48 0.36 1.44
N VAL A 255 20.59 -0.11 0.88
CA VAL A 255 21.64 -0.83 1.59
C VAL A 255 22.63 0.17 2.20
N THR A 256 22.28 0.81 3.31
CA THR A 256 23.09 1.86 3.94
C THR A 256 23.98 1.34 5.09
N PHE A 257 25.15 1.94 5.32
CA PHE A 257 26.03 1.57 6.44
C PHE A 257 25.53 2.08 7.79
N SER A 258 24.67 3.10 7.78
CA SER A 258 24.10 3.69 8.99
C SER A 258 22.79 4.38 8.68
N GLU A 259 21.77 4.00 9.42
CA GLU A 259 20.44 4.56 9.39
C GLU A 259 19.83 4.60 10.79
N GLY A 260 18.89 5.54 10.96
CA GLY A 260 17.90 5.44 12.02
C GLY A 260 16.83 4.44 11.57
N ASP A 261 15.58 4.87 11.59
CA ASP A 261 14.46 4.11 11.07
C ASP A 261 14.02 4.68 9.70
N PRO A 262 14.43 4.07 8.56
CA PRO A 262 14.36 4.73 7.28
C PRO A 262 12.96 4.69 6.64
N MET A 263 12.49 5.88 6.23
CA MET A 263 11.24 6.06 5.48
C MET A 263 11.19 5.29 4.16
N VAL A 264 12.32 5.10 3.46
CA VAL A 264 12.35 4.53 2.11
C VAL A 264 11.90 3.06 2.09
N PRO A 265 12.50 2.14 2.88
CA PRO A 265 12.01 0.76 3.00
C PRO A 265 10.53 0.68 3.36
N MET A 266 10.04 1.55 4.25
CA MET A 266 8.63 1.58 4.61
C MET A 266 7.72 2.02 3.46
N GLU A 267 8.10 3.07 2.73
CA GLU A 267 7.35 3.58 1.58
C GLU A 267 7.31 2.55 0.45
N CYS A 268 8.43 1.90 0.17
CA CYS A 268 8.50 0.82 -0.80
C CYS A 268 7.67 -0.40 -0.37
N ALA A 269 7.73 -0.81 0.91
CA ALA A 269 6.86 -1.86 1.42
C ALA A 269 5.37 -1.49 1.25
N SER A 270 5.00 -0.23 1.56
CA SER A 270 3.64 0.27 1.37
C SER A 270 3.18 0.26 -0.10
N ALA A 271 4.13 0.29 -1.03
CA ALA A 271 3.94 0.22 -2.48
C ALA A 271 4.03 -1.22 -3.02
N SER A 272 4.15 -2.23 -2.16
CA SER A 272 4.41 -3.63 -2.55
C SER A 272 5.66 -3.76 -3.42
N VAL A 273 6.74 -3.10 -3.02
CA VAL A 273 8.05 -3.18 -3.64
C VAL A 273 9.06 -3.65 -2.59
N PRO A 274 9.66 -4.84 -2.76
CA PRO A 274 10.67 -5.33 -1.84
C PRO A 274 11.87 -4.39 -1.82
N THR A 275 12.41 -4.17 -0.62
CA THR A 275 13.54 -3.27 -0.43
C THR A 275 14.69 -4.01 0.23
N LEU A 276 15.88 -3.93 -0.36
CA LEU A 276 17.08 -4.45 0.26
C LEU A 276 17.60 -3.44 1.26
N VAL A 277 17.88 -3.90 2.47
CA VAL A 277 18.52 -3.11 3.53
C VAL A 277 19.80 -3.79 3.99
N ALA A 278 20.68 -3.06 4.65
CA ALA A 278 21.89 -3.63 5.22
C ALA A 278 21.59 -4.34 6.56
N ASP A 279 22.46 -5.26 6.97
CA ASP A 279 22.44 -5.94 8.28
C ASP A 279 22.80 -5.03 9.47
N VAL A 280 22.43 -3.76 9.36
CA VAL A 280 22.42 -2.75 10.42
C VAL A 280 21.02 -2.14 10.59
N SER A 281 20.04 -2.61 9.83
CA SER A 281 18.63 -2.19 9.84
C SER A 281 17.80 -3.15 10.69
N ASP A 282 16.86 -2.58 11.44
CA ASP A 282 15.79 -3.27 12.17
C ASP A 282 14.50 -3.43 11.34
N ALA A 283 14.49 -2.96 10.08
CA ALA A 283 13.29 -2.92 9.22
C ALA A 283 12.61 -4.28 8.97
N TYR A 284 13.32 -5.40 9.15
CA TYR A 284 12.81 -6.76 8.89
C TYR A 284 12.98 -7.71 10.10
N ASP A 285 13.15 -7.19 11.31
CA ASP A 285 13.41 -8.04 12.50
C ASP A 285 12.20 -8.87 12.96
N LEU A 286 11.01 -8.56 12.46
CA LEU A 286 9.77 -9.24 12.83
C LEU A 286 9.52 -10.57 12.07
N ASP A 287 10.23 -10.81 10.95
CA ASP A 287 10.15 -12.05 10.18
C ASP A 287 11.53 -12.50 9.69
N LEU A 288 11.92 -13.66 10.19
CA LEU A 288 13.18 -14.29 9.83
C LEU A 288 13.25 -14.65 8.35
N GLU A 289 12.13 -15.01 7.71
CA GLU A 289 12.13 -15.38 6.30
C GLU A 289 12.39 -14.15 5.41
N THR A 290 11.67 -13.05 5.64
CA THR A 290 11.91 -11.76 4.97
C THR A 290 13.31 -11.26 5.23
N ARG A 291 13.78 -11.35 6.48
CA ARG A 291 15.14 -10.94 6.84
C ARG A 291 16.17 -11.68 6.00
N GLN A 292 16.04 -13.00 5.87
CA GLN A 292 16.94 -13.82 5.05
C GLN A 292 16.88 -13.47 3.55
N GLN A 293 15.75 -12.96 3.08
CA GLN A 293 15.52 -12.64 1.67
C GLN A 293 15.89 -11.20 1.28
N LEU A 294 15.85 -10.25 2.23
CA LEU A 294 16.00 -8.81 1.95
C LEU A 294 17.15 -8.12 2.70
N VAL A 295 17.73 -8.73 3.73
CA VAL A 295 18.88 -8.14 4.44
C VAL A 295 20.20 -8.55 3.80
N VAL A 296 21.03 -7.56 3.51
CA VAL A 296 22.38 -7.75 2.95
C VAL A 296 23.40 -7.84 4.09
N PRO A 297 24.01 -9.02 4.33
CA PRO A 297 24.97 -9.23 5.42
C PRO A 297 26.31 -8.52 5.20
N THR A 298 26.66 -8.25 3.94
CA THR A 298 27.92 -7.58 3.58
C THR A 298 27.61 -6.36 2.71
N PRO A 299 27.18 -5.24 3.31
CA PRO A 299 26.68 -4.09 2.56
C PRO A 299 27.74 -3.43 1.67
N ASP A 300 29.04 -3.62 1.94
CA ASP A 300 30.15 -3.10 1.13
C ASP A 300 30.50 -4.00 -0.08
N SER A 301 29.81 -5.13 -0.27
CA SER A 301 30.05 -6.04 -1.39
C SER A 301 28.98 -5.87 -2.47
N PRO A 302 29.31 -5.34 -3.67
CA PRO A 302 28.36 -5.26 -4.78
C PRO A 302 27.82 -6.63 -5.18
N TYR A 303 28.64 -7.67 -5.06
CA TYR A 303 28.23 -9.05 -5.33
C TYR A 303 27.20 -9.54 -4.32
N ALA A 304 27.39 -9.26 -3.02
CA ALA A 304 26.44 -9.66 -1.98
C ALA A 304 25.08 -8.95 -2.16
N VAL A 305 25.11 -7.64 -2.42
CA VAL A 305 23.89 -6.86 -2.73
C VAL A 305 23.17 -7.47 -3.94
N ALA A 306 23.88 -7.74 -5.03
CA ALA A 306 23.27 -8.31 -6.24
C ALA A 306 22.77 -9.75 -6.03
N ALA A 307 23.43 -10.55 -5.19
CA ALA A 307 23.02 -11.91 -4.87
C ALA A 307 21.68 -11.92 -4.12
N VAL A 308 21.54 -11.08 -3.08
CA VAL A 308 20.28 -10.90 -2.35
C VAL A 308 19.19 -10.36 -3.29
N ALA A 309 19.52 -9.42 -4.17
CA ALA A 309 18.55 -8.85 -5.11
C ALA A 309 17.98 -9.90 -6.06
N LYS A 310 18.84 -10.77 -6.61
CA LYS A 310 18.44 -11.89 -7.47
C LYS A 310 17.60 -12.91 -6.71
N ALA A 311 17.95 -13.19 -5.45
CA ALA A 311 17.16 -14.07 -4.59
C ALA A 311 15.76 -13.49 -4.34
N ALA A 312 15.67 -12.21 -3.98
CA ALA A 312 14.41 -11.51 -3.77
C ALA A 312 13.52 -11.53 -5.02
N LEU A 313 14.09 -11.32 -6.22
CA LEU A 313 13.34 -11.42 -7.49
C LEU A 313 12.88 -12.84 -7.82
N LYS A 314 13.66 -13.86 -7.47
CA LYS A 314 13.25 -15.26 -7.66
C LYS A 314 12.10 -15.65 -6.73
N HIS A 315 12.08 -15.07 -5.53
CA HIS A 315 11.11 -15.32 -4.47
C HIS A 315 10.09 -14.19 -4.35
N TYR A 316 9.83 -13.49 -5.45
CA TYR A 316 9.08 -12.24 -5.44
C TYR A 316 7.72 -12.32 -4.75
N ASP A 317 6.94 -13.35 -5.09
CA ASP A 317 5.61 -13.54 -4.56
C ASP A 317 5.62 -13.90 -3.07
N SER A 318 6.62 -14.67 -2.59
CA SER A 318 6.73 -14.99 -1.16
C SER A 318 7.17 -13.77 -0.36
N VAL A 319 8.11 -12.98 -0.89
CA VAL A 319 8.57 -11.72 -0.27
C VAL A 319 7.40 -10.74 -0.12
N LEU A 320 6.54 -10.59 -1.13
CA LEU A 320 5.38 -9.70 -1.02
C LEU A 320 4.27 -10.23 -0.10
N GLN A 321 4.27 -11.53 0.17
CA GLN A 321 3.31 -12.14 1.09
C GLN A 321 3.79 -12.09 2.55
N SER A 322 5.01 -11.64 2.81
CA SER A 322 5.56 -11.63 4.16
C SER A 322 4.93 -10.57 5.08
N PRO A 323 4.87 -10.80 6.40
CA PRO A 323 4.27 -9.88 7.37
C PRO A 323 4.83 -8.44 7.35
N GLU A 324 6.06 -8.21 6.90
CA GLU A 324 6.79 -6.93 6.95
C GLU A 324 6.68 -6.17 5.64
N ALA A 325 6.70 -6.86 4.49
CA ALA A 325 6.17 -6.31 3.26
C ALA A 325 4.68 -5.95 3.43
N ARG A 326 4.03 -6.66 4.34
CA ARG A 326 2.70 -6.40 4.88
C ARG A 326 2.71 -5.51 6.13
N ALA A 327 3.77 -4.86 6.61
CA ALA A 327 3.76 -4.21 7.95
C ALA A 327 2.60 -3.20 8.14
N ARG A 328 2.14 -2.58 7.05
CA ARG A 328 0.92 -1.78 7.00
C ARG A 328 -0.38 -2.61 6.89
N ASN A 329 -0.34 -3.74 6.19
CA ASN A 329 -1.37 -4.76 6.33
C ASN A 329 -1.37 -5.34 7.74
N VAL A 330 -0.28 -5.38 8.53
CA VAL A 330 -0.29 -5.86 9.92
C VAL A 330 -1.05 -4.87 10.80
N TYR A 331 -0.82 -3.56 10.72
CA TYR A 331 -1.64 -2.62 11.50
C TYR A 331 -3.12 -2.65 11.07
N MET A 332 -3.40 -2.60 9.76
CA MET A 332 -4.78 -2.71 9.27
C MET A 332 -5.42 -4.07 9.61
N TYR A 333 -4.65 -5.15 9.54
CA TYR A 333 -5.06 -6.50 9.91
C TYR A 333 -5.28 -6.60 11.41
N GLU A 334 -4.44 -6.00 12.24
CA GLU A 334 -4.57 -6.01 13.69
C GLU A 334 -5.72 -5.12 14.15
N MET A 335 -5.95 -3.97 13.51
CA MET A 335 -7.16 -3.17 13.72
C MET A 335 -8.40 -3.93 13.28
N GLU A 336 -8.41 -4.50 12.08
CA GLU A 336 -9.54 -5.29 11.58
C GLU A 336 -9.78 -6.52 12.46
N ARG A 337 -8.71 -7.19 12.91
CA ARG A 337 -8.76 -8.32 13.87
C ARG A 337 -9.35 -7.88 15.19
N LEU A 338 -8.87 -6.77 15.74
CA LEU A 338 -9.36 -6.24 17.01
C LEU A 338 -10.82 -5.85 16.88
N ASP A 339 -11.19 -5.05 15.88
CA ASP A 339 -12.58 -4.64 15.61
C ASP A 339 -13.48 -5.88 15.48
N MET A 340 -13.02 -6.92 14.79
CA MET A 340 -13.76 -8.18 14.67
C MET A 340 -13.89 -8.94 16.00
N TRP A 341 -12.86 -8.92 16.84
CA TRP A 341 -12.89 -9.54 18.17
C TRP A 341 -13.72 -8.72 19.18
N LEU A 342 -13.74 -7.40 19.05
CA LEU A 342 -14.52 -6.49 19.88
C LEU A 342 -16.01 -6.49 19.49
N ALA A 343 -16.32 -6.71 18.22
CA ALA A 343 -17.70 -6.78 17.74
C ALA A 343 -18.47 -7.89 18.45
N ASP A 344 -19.73 -7.61 18.79
CA ASP A 344 -20.64 -8.60 19.37
C ASP A 344 -20.90 -9.73 18.35
N GLY A 345 -21.06 -9.36 17.08
CA GLY A 345 -21.24 -10.27 15.97
C GLY A 345 -20.81 -9.65 14.64
N LEU A 346 -20.48 -10.50 13.68
CA LEU A 346 -19.92 -10.16 12.39
C LEU A 346 -20.81 -10.72 11.28
N LEU A 347 -21.35 -9.83 10.46
CA LEU A 347 -22.18 -10.19 9.33
C LEU A 347 -21.29 -10.40 8.11
N ALA A 348 -21.33 -11.60 7.55
CA ALA A 348 -20.59 -11.96 6.34
C ALA A 348 -21.56 -12.34 5.22
N SER A 349 -21.29 -11.86 4.02
CA SER A 349 -22.18 -11.98 2.87
C SER A 349 -22.10 -13.33 2.13
N SER A 350 -21.25 -14.25 2.59
CA SER A 350 -21.10 -15.59 2.05
C SER A 350 -20.54 -16.56 3.11
N GLY A 351 -20.80 -17.85 2.94
CA GLY A 351 -20.26 -18.88 3.84
C GLY A 351 -18.74 -18.96 3.74
N HIS A 352 -18.21 -18.70 2.54
CA HIS A 352 -16.78 -18.63 2.26
C HIS A 352 -16.13 -17.53 3.10
N LEU A 353 -16.73 -16.34 3.16
CA LEU A 353 -16.23 -15.27 4.00
C LEU A 353 -16.31 -15.60 5.48
N VAL A 354 -17.38 -16.24 5.95
CA VAL A 354 -17.43 -16.75 7.34
C VAL A 354 -16.23 -17.64 7.62
N ASN A 355 -15.99 -18.64 6.78
CA ASN A 355 -14.87 -19.57 6.95
C ASN A 355 -13.51 -18.88 6.82
N TRP A 356 -13.39 -17.94 5.90
CA TRP A 356 -12.17 -17.16 5.69
C TRP A 356 -11.88 -16.28 6.90
N TYR A 357 -12.85 -15.49 7.39
CA TYR A 357 -12.67 -14.65 8.58
C TYR A 357 -12.37 -15.48 9.82
N ALA A 358 -13.10 -16.59 10.06
CA ALA A 358 -12.84 -17.51 11.16
C ALA A 358 -11.40 -18.02 11.14
N LYS A 359 -10.92 -18.42 9.96
CA LYS A 359 -9.57 -18.96 9.79
C LYS A 359 -8.49 -17.89 9.87
N GLN A 360 -8.67 -16.76 9.21
CA GLN A 360 -7.65 -15.71 9.08
C GLN A 360 -7.49 -14.88 10.35
N TYR A 361 -8.57 -14.62 11.08
CA TYR A 361 -8.56 -13.78 12.28
C TYR A 361 -8.76 -14.59 13.58
N HIS A 362 -8.82 -15.92 13.45
CA HIS A 362 -9.04 -16.86 14.55
C HIS A 362 -10.31 -16.59 15.36
N LEU A 363 -11.35 -16.09 14.69
CA LEU A 363 -12.58 -15.67 15.34
C LEU A 363 -13.43 -16.88 15.77
N PRO A 364 -14.13 -16.81 16.91
CA PRO A 364 -15.11 -17.81 17.30
C PRO A 364 -16.22 -17.91 16.25
N ALA A 365 -16.55 -19.13 15.82
CA ALA A 365 -17.58 -19.38 14.81
C ALA A 365 -18.94 -18.77 15.18
N GLN A 366 -19.23 -18.67 16.49
CA GLN A 366 -20.48 -18.11 17.02
C GLN A 366 -20.63 -16.61 16.76
N LYS A 367 -19.51 -15.88 16.56
CA LYS A 367 -19.55 -14.45 16.19
C LYS A 367 -19.87 -14.23 14.73
N LEU A 368 -19.65 -15.21 13.86
CA LEU A 368 -19.75 -15.04 12.42
C LEU A 368 -21.12 -15.51 11.93
N LEU A 369 -21.92 -14.56 11.46
CA LEU A 369 -23.28 -14.76 10.98
C LEU A 369 -23.29 -14.66 9.45
N PRO A 370 -23.52 -15.76 8.71
CA PRO A 370 -23.73 -15.69 7.27
C PRO A 370 -25.11 -15.09 7.01
N THR A 371 -25.15 -13.84 6.55
CA THR A 371 -26.42 -13.12 6.32
C THR A 371 -26.86 -13.13 4.86
N GLY A 372 -25.99 -13.54 3.95
CA GLY A 372 -26.19 -13.27 2.52
C GLY A 372 -26.20 -11.76 2.25
N LEU A 373 -26.93 -11.35 1.22
CA LEU A 373 -27.24 -9.96 0.90
C LEU A 373 -28.76 -9.80 0.76
N PRO A 374 -29.33 -8.59 0.91
CA PRO A 374 -30.76 -8.35 0.74
C PRO A 374 -31.14 -8.41 -0.76
N TRP A 375 -31.18 -9.63 -1.31
CA TRP A 375 -31.24 -9.88 -2.75
C TRP A 375 -32.50 -9.33 -3.38
N ALA A 376 -33.65 -9.45 -2.71
CA ALA A 376 -34.91 -8.89 -3.20
C ALA A 376 -34.80 -7.38 -3.44
N SER A 377 -34.24 -6.65 -2.48
CA SER A 377 -34.00 -5.21 -2.61
C SER A 377 -32.97 -4.90 -3.69
N ILE A 378 -31.84 -5.60 -3.73
CA ILE A 378 -30.78 -5.35 -4.71
C ILE A 378 -31.28 -5.60 -6.14
N LEU A 379 -31.95 -6.74 -6.37
CA LEU A 379 -32.41 -7.15 -7.69
C LEU A 379 -33.58 -6.30 -8.19
N ALA A 380 -34.42 -5.76 -7.29
CA ALA A 380 -35.47 -4.81 -7.67
C ALA A 380 -34.92 -3.57 -8.40
N HIS A 381 -33.66 -3.18 -8.16
CA HIS A 381 -33.01 -2.05 -8.83
C HIS A 381 -32.41 -2.39 -10.20
N THR A 382 -32.44 -3.65 -10.64
CA THR A 382 -31.90 -4.06 -11.94
C THR A 382 -32.88 -3.88 -13.11
N GLY A 383 -34.10 -3.46 -12.81
CA GLY A 383 -35.18 -3.31 -13.79
C GLY A 383 -35.86 -4.64 -14.14
N PRO A 384 -36.81 -4.62 -15.08
CA PRO A 384 -37.51 -5.82 -15.52
C PRO A 384 -36.54 -6.81 -16.18
N ARG A 385 -36.84 -8.11 -16.08
CA ARG A 385 -36.04 -9.17 -16.72
C ARG A 385 -36.09 -9.03 -18.24
N GLY A 386 -34.94 -9.18 -18.90
CA GLY A 386 -34.85 -9.22 -20.36
C GLY A 386 -35.50 -10.46 -20.98
N THR A 387 -36.00 -10.36 -22.21
CA THR A 387 -36.64 -11.46 -22.97
C THR A 387 -35.71 -12.04 -24.05
N GLN A 388 -34.39 -12.02 -23.82
CA GLN A 388 -33.42 -12.37 -24.84
C GLN A 388 -33.27 -13.89 -25.02
N ASP A 389 -32.77 -14.27 -26.20
CA ASP A 389 -32.38 -15.64 -26.53
C ASP A 389 -30.85 -15.68 -26.71
N PRO A 390 -30.09 -16.02 -25.66
CA PRO A 390 -28.63 -16.02 -25.70
C PRO A 390 -28.06 -16.94 -26.78
N SER A 391 -28.81 -17.96 -27.23
CA SER A 391 -28.38 -18.91 -28.25
C SER A 391 -28.11 -18.26 -29.62
N LYS A 392 -28.67 -17.07 -29.87
CA LYS A 392 -28.50 -16.32 -31.13
C LYS A 392 -27.34 -15.32 -31.10
N SER A 393 -26.77 -15.04 -29.93
CA SER A 393 -25.67 -14.09 -29.79
C SER A 393 -24.31 -14.76 -29.95
N GLN A 394 -23.32 -13.97 -30.37
CA GLN A 394 -21.91 -14.34 -30.48
C GLN A 394 -21.03 -13.40 -29.62
N ARG A 395 -21.64 -12.60 -28.76
CA ARG A 395 -20.97 -11.59 -27.96
C ARG A 395 -20.84 -12.04 -26.51
N PHE A 396 -19.62 -12.03 -26.00
CA PHE A 396 -19.35 -12.20 -24.58
C PHE A 396 -19.28 -10.84 -23.89
N MET A 397 -19.50 -10.82 -22.58
CA MET A 397 -19.34 -9.59 -21.80
C MET A 397 -18.57 -9.80 -20.49
N PHE A 398 -17.88 -8.76 -20.05
CA PHE A 398 -17.48 -8.54 -18.67
C PHE A 398 -18.30 -7.37 -18.12
N TYR A 399 -18.81 -7.48 -16.89
CA TYR A 399 -19.61 -6.44 -16.25
C TYR A 399 -19.07 -6.15 -14.85
N GLY A 400 -18.72 -4.88 -14.61
CA GLY A 400 -18.15 -4.40 -13.35
C GLY A 400 -16.95 -3.47 -13.55
N ARG A 401 -16.29 -3.08 -12.45
CA ARG A 401 -15.04 -2.32 -12.53
C ARG A 401 -13.97 -3.18 -13.19
N VAL A 402 -13.39 -2.69 -14.27
CA VAL A 402 -12.27 -3.36 -14.96
C VAL A 402 -11.01 -3.10 -14.13
N ALA A 403 -10.60 -4.05 -13.29
CA ALA A 403 -9.49 -3.90 -12.36
C ALA A 403 -8.67 -5.19 -12.26
N PRO A 404 -7.37 -5.13 -11.89
CA PRO A 404 -6.51 -6.32 -11.85
C PRO A 404 -7.09 -7.48 -11.03
N VAL A 405 -7.68 -7.19 -9.86
CA VAL A 405 -8.32 -8.20 -8.99
C VAL A 405 -9.49 -8.94 -9.65
N LYS A 406 -10.07 -8.38 -10.72
CA LYS A 406 -11.16 -9.00 -11.50
C LYS A 406 -10.65 -9.94 -12.60
N GLY A 407 -9.35 -10.21 -12.66
CA GLY A 407 -8.74 -11.16 -13.60
C GLY A 407 -8.75 -10.69 -15.06
N ILE A 408 -8.65 -9.36 -15.28
CA ILE A 408 -8.72 -8.78 -16.63
C ILE A 408 -7.61 -9.32 -17.54
N THR A 409 -6.42 -9.60 -17.01
CA THR A 409 -5.33 -10.23 -17.77
C THR A 409 -5.71 -11.63 -18.28
N THR A 410 -6.28 -12.48 -17.42
CA THR A 410 -6.80 -13.81 -17.81
C THR A 410 -7.90 -13.70 -18.86
N ILE A 411 -8.84 -12.75 -18.69
CA ILE A 411 -9.93 -12.49 -19.65
C ILE A 411 -9.35 -12.07 -21.00
N VAL A 412 -8.43 -11.12 -21.02
CA VAL A 412 -7.81 -10.60 -22.26
C VAL A 412 -7.09 -11.70 -23.02
N GLU A 413 -6.32 -12.56 -22.33
CA GLU A 413 -5.63 -13.67 -22.96
C GLU A 413 -6.61 -14.73 -23.49
N ALA A 414 -7.66 -15.08 -22.73
CA ALA A 414 -8.69 -16.00 -23.20
C ALA A 414 -9.45 -15.45 -24.42
N ILE A 415 -9.74 -14.14 -24.45
CA ILE A 415 -10.34 -13.47 -25.61
C ILE A 415 -9.43 -13.60 -26.83
N ARG A 416 -8.13 -13.33 -26.68
CA ARG A 416 -7.16 -13.45 -27.78
C ARG A 416 -7.19 -14.85 -28.39
N LEU A 417 -7.14 -15.88 -27.56
CA LEU A 417 -7.21 -17.29 -27.97
C LEU A 417 -8.56 -17.64 -28.62
N LEU A 418 -9.68 -17.17 -28.06
CA LEU A 418 -11.01 -17.36 -28.65
C LEU A 418 -11.09 -16.72 -30.04
N PHE A 419 -10.55 -15.53 -30.18
CA PHE A 419 -10.59 -14.71 -31.38
C PHE A 419 -9.79 -15.28 -32.55
N GLU A 420 -8.82 -16.15 -32.26
CA GLU A 420 -8.10 -16.97 -33.23
C GLU A 420 -8.95 -18.18 -33.66
N ALA A 421 -9.64 -18.83 -32.72
CA ALA A 421 -10.47 -19.99 -32.98
C ALA A 421 -11.86 -19.67 -33.59
N HIS A 422 -12.42 -18.50 -33.28
CA HIS A 422 -13.79 -18.12 -33.65
C HIS A 422 -13.84 -16.67 -34.19
N PRO A 423 -13.68 -16.47 -35.51
CA PRO A 423 -13.51 -15.14 -36.10
C PRO A 423 -14.67 -14.15 -35.87
N THR A 424 -15.89 -14.65 -35.71
CA THR A 424 -17.11 -13.84 -35.54
C THR A 424 -17.42 -13.45 -34.10
N ALA A 425 -16.69 -14.01 -33.11
CA ALA A 425 -16.91 -13.70 -31.71
C ALA A 425 -16.61 -12.21 -31.42
N ARG A 426 -17.36 -11.61 -30.49
CA ARG A 426 -17.20 -10.22 -30.05
C ARG A 426 -17.14 -10.16 -28.53
N PHE A 427 -16.54 -9.08 -28.00
CA PHE A 427 -16.46 -8.87 -26.56
C PHE A 427 -16.90 -7.46 -26.14
N LEU A 428 -17.57 -7.37 -25.00
CA LEU A 428 -17.98 -6.12 -24.37
C LEU A 428 -17.40 -6.01 -22.96
N PHE A 429 -16.60 -4.98 -22.69
CA PHE A 429 -16.29 -4.57 -21.32
C PHE A 429 -17.27 -3.48 -20.90
N ALA A 430 -18.03 -3.71 -19.82
CA ALA A 430 -19.01 -2.75 -19.32
C ALA A 430 -18.71 -2.35 -17.86
N GLY A 431 -18.33 -1.09 -17.66
CA GLY A 431 -18.04 -0.52 -16.35
C GLY A 431 -16.86 0.46 -16.38
N PRO A 432 -16.45 1.01 -15.23
CA PRO A 432 -15.34 1.95 -15.16
C PRO A 432 -13.99 1.23 -15.33
N ASP A 433 -13.05 1.88 -16.03
CA ASP A 433 -11.67 1.44 -16.12
C ASP A 433 -10.93 1.75 -14.82
N GLY A 434 -10.41 0.73 -14.16
CA GLY A 434 -9.44 0.84 -13.07
C GLY A 434 -8.21 -0.03 -13.31
N PHE A 435 -7.99 -0.44 -14.56
CA PHE A 435 -6.92 -1.33 -14.98
C PHE A 435 -5.86 -0.57 -15.77
N CYS A 436 -6.26 0.28 -16.73
CA CYS A 436 -5.30 1.09 -17.47
C CYS A 436 -4.87 2.35 -16.68
N PRO A 437 -3.59 2.77 -16.77
CA PRO A 437 -3.07 3.94 -16.05
C PRO A 437 -3.81 5.25 -16.33
N ASP A 438 -4.39 5.41 -17.52
CA ASP A 438 -5.09 6.62 -17.96
C ASP A 438 -6.62 6.50 -17.89
N HIS A 439 -7.14 5.34 -17.44
CA HIS A 439 -8.56 5.02 -17.37
C HIS A 439 -9.31 5.08 -18.72
N LYS A 440 -8.62 4.81 -19.85
CA LYS A 440 -9.20 4.88 -21.21
C LYS A 440 -9.29 3.55 -21.95
N PHE A 441 -9.02 2.42 -21.30
CA PHE A 441 -9.02 1.08 -21.88
C PHE A 441 -8.02 0.84 -23.02
N GLU A 442 -7.16 1.81 -23.37
CA GLU A 442 -6.22 1.67 -24.48
C GLU A 442 -5.22 0.53 -24.24
N CYS A 443 -4.77 0.35 -22.99
CA CYS A 443 -3.86 -0.74 -22.63
C CYS A 443 -4.45 -2.14 -22.94
N ILE A 444 -5.77 -2.32 -22.78
CA ILE A 444 -6.45 -3.59 -23.11
C ILE A 444 -6.44 -3.81 -24.63
N LYS A 445 -6.66 -2.77 -25.43
CA LYS A 445 -6.61 -2.86 -26.89
C LYS A 445 -5.19 -3.19 -27.37
N ASP A 446 -4.19 -2.61 -26.72
CA ASP A 446 -2.78 -2.87 -27.01
C ASP A 446 -2.39 -4.32 -26.71
N MET A 447 -2.80 -4.84 -25.54
CA MET A 447 -2.58 -6.25 -25.17
C MET A 447 -3.17 -7.25 -26.17
N LEU A 448 -4.32 -6.93 -26.77
CA LEU A 448 -4.97 -7.79 -27.77
C LEU A 448 -4.39 -7.63 -29.18
N GLY A 449 -3.69 -6.53 -29.43
CA GLY A 449 -3.19 -6.15 -30.73
C GLY A 449 -4.27 -5.58 -31.68
N LYS A 450 -3.79 -4.81 -32.67
CA LYS A 450 -4.63 -4.07 -33.65
C LYS A 450 -5.63 -4.95 -34.41
N LYS A 451 -5.25 -6.20 -34.70
CA LYS A 451 -6.10 -7.18 -35.40
C LYS A 451 -7.40 -7.47 -34.63
N HIS A 452 -7.35 -7.42 -33.31
CA HIS A 452 -8.42 -7.89 -32.44
C HIS A 452 -9.21 -6.76 -31.78
N ALA A 453 -8.61 -5.58 -31.63
CA ALA A 453 -9.22 -4.41 -31.02
C ALA A 453 -10.60 -4.02 -31.62
N ARG A 454 -10.81 -4.22 -32.93
CA ARG A 454 -12.09 -3.92 -33.61
C ARG A 454 -13.26 -4.80 -33.16
N ARG A 455 -12.99 -5.92 -32.48
CA ARG A 455 -14.00 -6.86 -31.99
C ARG A 455 -14.34 -6.64 -30.52
N ILE A 456 -13.74 -5.62 -29.90
CA ILE A 456 -14.01 -5.23 -28.53
C ILE A 456 -14.77 -3.91 -28.50
N THR A 457 -15.77 -3.87 -27.63
CA THR A 457 -16.52 -2.66 -27.30
C THR A 457 -16.36 -2.35 -25.82
N PHE A 458 -16.34 -1.07 -25.49
CA PHE A 458 -16.27 -0.58 -24.11
C PHE A 458 -17.52 0.26 -23.85
N ALA A 459 -18.33 -0.16 -22.89
CA ALA A 459 -19.47 0.61 -22.42
C ALA A 459 -19.09 1.37 -21.16
N ARG A 460 -19.46 2.66 -21.13
CA ARG A 460 -19.37 3.50 -19.92
C ARG A 460 -20.20 2.90 -18.77
N PRO A 461 -19.96 3.32 -17.52
CA PRO A 461 -20.83 2.96 -16.41
C PRO A 461 -22.30 3.12 -16.78
N HIS A 462 -23.07 2.04 -16.62
CA HIS A 462 -24.46 1.98 -17.02
C HIS A 462 -25.33 1.98 -15.76
N PRO A 463 -26.43 2.77 -15.72
CA PRO A 463 -27.39 2.69 -14.61
C PRO A 463 -27.93 1.26 -14.44
N ARG A 464 -28.06 0.81 -13.18
CA ARG A 464 -28.49 -0.56 -12.88
C ARG A 464 -29.89 -0.86 -13.40
N ASP A 465 -30.80 0.11 -13.38
CA ASP A 465 -32.18 -0.02 -13.88
C ASP A 465 -32.27 -0.19 -15.40
N LYS A 466 -31.14 0.02 -16.10
CA LYS A 466 -31.01 -0.16 -17.56
C LYS A 466 -30.22 -1.40 -17.94
N LEU A 467 -29.81 -2.23 -16.98
CA LEU A 467 -28.98 -3.42 -17.24
C LEU A 467 -29.59 -4.35 -18.30
N ALA A 468 -30.91 -4.53 -18.28
CA ALA A 468 -31.65 -5.31 -19.28
C ALA A 468 -31.35 -4.88 -20.74
N GLN A 469 -31.16 -3.58 -20.98
CA GLN A 469 -30.86 -3.04 -22.31
C GLN A 469 -29.44 -3.40 -22.75
N LEU A 470 -28.50 -3.36 -21.82
CA LEU A 470 -27.09 -3.67 -22.07
C LEU A 470 -26.86 -5.14 -22.42
N VAL A 471 -27.67 -6.04 -21.84
CA VAL A 471 -27.46 -7.49 -21.99
C VAL A 471 -28.15 -8.11 -23.19
N THR A 472 -29.04 -7.39 -23.89
CA THR A 472 -29.94 -7.90 -24.98
C THR A 472 -29.28 -8.70 -26.12
N ASP A 473 -27.97 -8.54 -26.33
CA ASP A 473 -27.19 -9.29 -27.32
C ASP A 473 -25.92 -9.83 -26.65
N VAL A 474 -26.10 -10.66 -25.62
CA VAL A 474 -25.00 -11.30 -24.90
C VAL A 474 -25.20 -12.80 -24.87
N ARG A 475 -24.21 -13.53 -25.35
CA ARG A 475 -24.13 -14.98 -25.32
C ARG A 475 -23.92 -15.50 -23.90
N ALA A 476 -22.92 -14.96 -23.23
CA ALA A 476 -22.59 -15.26 -21.85
C ALA A 476 -21.75 -14.13 -21.24
N ALA A 477 -21.84 -13.98 -19.92
CA ALA A 477 -20.99 -13.09 -19.16
C ALA A 477 -19.85 -13.84 -18.49
N ILE A 478 -18.68 -13.20 -18.39
CA ILE A 478 -17.45 -13.79 -17.89
C ILE A 478 -17.02 -13.09 -16.61
N PHE A 479 -16.72 -13.91 -15.61
CA PHE A 479 -16.07 -13.50 -14.38
C PHE A 479 -14.77 -14.29 -14.23
N ALA A 480 -13.67 -13.59 -13.93
CA ALA A 480 -12.36 -14.21 -13.71
C ALA A 480 -11.66 -13.71 -12.45
N SER A 481 -12.45 -13.18 -11.52
CA SER A 481 -11.94 -12.52 -10.33
C SER A 481 -11.03 -13.43 -9.50
N HIS A 482 -9.91 -12.86 -9.05
CA HIS A 482 -8.98 -13.51 -8.13
C HIS A 482 -9.45 -13.41 -6.67
N TYR A 483 -10.27 -12.41 -6.38
CA TYR A 483 -10.87 -12.21 -5.07
C TYR A 483 -12.22 -11.52 -5.21
N GLU A 484 -13.19 -12.03 -4.46
CA GLU A 484 -14.55 -11.53 -4.39
C GLU A 484 -15.14 -11.78 -3.00
N THR A 485 -16.15 -10.99 -2.64
CA THR A 485 -16.97 -11.21 -1.45
C THR A 485 -18.28 -11.93 -1.80
N THR A 486 -19.05 -11.37 -2.73
CA THR A 486 -20.35 -11.94 -3.19
C THR A 486 -20.64 -11.70 -4.67
N VAL A 487 -19.83 -10.90 -5.39
CA VAL A 487 -20.00 -10.62 -6.84
C VAL A 487 -21.40 -10.19 -7.26
N LEU A 488 -21.84 -9.02 -6.78
CA LEU A 488 -23.13 -8.43 -7.16
C LEU A 488 -23.40 -8.48 -8.68
N ALA A 489 -22.39 -8.15 -9.49
CA ALA A 489 -22.49 -8.15 -10.95
C ALA A 489 -22.92 -9.51 -11.53
N ALA A 490 -22.45 -10.63 -10.97
CA ALA A 490 -22.84 -11.96 -11.44
C ALA A 490 -24.32 -12.24 -11.13
N HIS A 491 -24.78 -11.89 -9.92
CA HIS A 491 -26.18 -12.05 -9.53
C HIS A 491 -27.12 -11.16 -10.34
N GLU A 492 -26.75 -9.90 -10.58
CA GLU A 492 -27.54 -8.98 -11.41
C GLU A 492 -27.70 -9.51 -12.84
N LEU A 493 -26.63 -10.05 -13.44
CA LEU A 493 -26.68 -10.64 -14.78
C LEU A 493 -27.44 -11.97 -14.82
N TYR A 494 -27.27 -12.81 -13.79
CA TYR A 494 -28.02 -14.05 -13.65
C TYR A 494 -29.53 -13.79 -13.56
N TYR A 495 -29.94 -12.78 -12.79
CA TYR A 495 -31.34 -12.34 -12.69
C TYR A 495 -31.89 -11.85 -14.04
N GLN A 496 -31.02 -11.34 -14.91
CA GLN A 496 -31.35 -10.94 -16.28
C GLN A 496 -31.27 -12.11 -17.29
N HIS A 497 -31.22 -13.36 -16.80
CA HIS A 497 -31.12 -14.57 -17.61
C HIS A 497 -29.92 -14.59 -18.56
N VAL A 498 -28.80 -14.00 -18.14
CA VAL A 498 -27.53 -14.08 -18.87
C VAL A 498 -26.77 -15.33 -18.41
N PRO A 499 -26.43 -16.26 -19.32
CA PRO A 499 -25.57 -17.39 -18.97
C PRO A 499 -24.23 -16.91 -18.42
N LEU A 500 -23.76 -17.52 -17.34
CA LEU A 500 -22.50 -17.13 -16.70
C LEU A 500 -21.39 -18.14 -16.97
N ILE A 501 -20.17 -17.62 -17.16
CA ILE A 501 -18.91 -18.36 -17.15
C ILE A 501 -18.11 -17.88 -15.94
N VAL A 502 -17.88 -18.77 -14.97
CA VAL A 502 -17.30 -18.42 -13.65
C VAL A 502 -16.18 -19.39 -13.26
N PRO A 503 -15.17 -18.95 -12.49
CA PRO A 503 -14.16 -19.84 -11.94
C PRO A 503 -14.81 -20.84 -10.98
N ALA A 504 -14.30 -22.07 -10.96
CA ALA A 504 -14.65 -23.10 -9.98
C ALA A 504 -13.98 -22.82 -8.61
N GLU A 505 -14.13 -21.60 -8.10
CA GLU A 505 -13.54 -21.13 -6.85
C GLU A 505 -14.55 -20.27 -6.07
N ALA A 506 -14.41 -20.29 -4.75
CA ALA A 506 -15.22 -19.49 -3.87
C ALA A 506 -14.86 -17.99 -3.97
N PRO A 507 -15.77 -17.07 -3.62
CA PRO A 507 -17.16 -17.31 -3.21
C PRO A 507 -18.13 -17.56 -4.38
N LEU A 508 -17.70 -17.43 -5.64
CA LEU A 508 -18.57 -17.55 -6.82
C LEU A 508 -19.23 -18.93 -6.91
N ASN A 509 -18.48 -19.99 -6.60
CA ASN A 509 -18.99 -21.36 -6.67
C ASN A 509 -19.99 -21.73 -5.56
N GLU A 510 -20.28 -20.85 -4.59
CA GLU A 510 -21.37 -21.07 -3.63
C GLU A 510 -22.74 -20.89 -4.27
N TYR A 511 -22.82 -20.01 -5.26
CA TYR A 511 -24.06 -19.64 -5.94
C TYR A 511 -24.09 -20.16 -7.39
N PHE A 512 -22.94 -20.17 -8.06
CA PHE A 512 -22.80 -20.50 -9.47
C PHE A 512 -21.97 -21.77 -9.64
N THR A 513 -22.65 -22.90 -9.82
CA THR A 513 -22.06 -24.22 -9.97
C THR A 513 -22.33 -24.77 -11.37
N GLU A 514 -21.83 -25.97 -11.68
CA GLU A 514 -22.14 -26.67 -12.95
C GLU A 514 -23.64 -26.93 -13.18
N ARG A 515 -24.47 -26.74 -12.14
CA ARG A 515 -25.93 -26.84 -12.21
C ARG A 515 -26.57 -25.66 -12.94
N ASN A 516 -25.99 -24.46 -12.83
CA ASN A 516 -26.60 -23.21 -13.30
C ASN A 516 -25.63 -22.23 -14.01
N ALA A 517 -24.35 -22.57 -14.11
CA ALA A 517 -23.34 -21.80 -14.81
C ALA A 517 -22.33 -22.73 -15.50
N ILE A 518 -21.53 -22.17 -16.41
CA ILE A 518 -20.38 -22.86 -17.00
C ILE A 518 -19.18 -22.55 -16.11
N THR A 519 -18.61 -23.58 -15.48
CA THR A 519 -17.43 -23.42 -14.63
C THR A 519 -16.15 -23.64 -15.43
N TYR A 520 -15.04 -23.07 -14.95
CA TYR A 520 -13.72 -23.31 -15.50
C TYR A 520 -12.64 -23.27 -14.41
N ARG A 521 -11.44 -23.78 -14.72
CA ARG A 521 -10.30 -23.77 -13.80
C ARG A 521 -9.85 -22.32 -13.53
N PRO A 522 -9.80 -21.86 -12.26
CA PRO A 522 -9.41 -20.49 -11.95
C PRO A 522 -8.03 -20.12 -12.49
N ARG A 523 -7.85 -18.84 -12.86
CA ARG A 523 -6.58 -18.26 -13.35
C ARG A 523 -5.97 -18.93 -14.59
N ASP A 524 -6.78 -19.68 -15.34
CA ASP A 524 -6.36 -20.39 -16.55
C ASP A 524 -7.09 -19.84 -17.77
N ALA A 525 -6.36 -19.11 -18.61
CA ALA A 525 -6.90 -18.51 -19.83
C ALA A 525 -7.33 -19.56 -20.88
N HIS A 526 -6.66 -20.72 -20.94
CA HIS A 526 -7.04 -21.80 -21.85
C HIS A 526 -8.35 -22.45 -21.40
N ALA A 527 -8.47 -22.76 -20.10
CA ALA A 527 -9.72 -23.30 -19.54
C ALA A 527 -10.89 -22.31 -19.70
N LEU A 528 -10.65 -21.01 -19.52
CA LEU A 528 -11.65 -19.97 -19.76
C LEU A 528 -12.07 -19.94 -21.24
N LYS A 529 -11.10 -19.97 -22.16
CA LYS A 529 -11.38 -20.03 -23.61
C LYS A 529 -12.17 -21.29 -23.97
N ASP A 530 -11.87 -22.44 -23.38
CA ASP A 530 -12.62 -23.67 -23.63
C ASP A 530 -14.06 -23.59 -23.09
N ALA A 531 -14.27 -22.93 -21.95
CA ALA A 531 -15.60 -22.62 -21.45
C ALA A 531 -16.37 -21.67 -22.38
N MET A 532 -15.70 -20.66 -22.96
CA MET A 532 -16.30 -19.79 -23.96
C MET A 532 -16.68 -20.55 -25.24
N LEU A 533 -15.85 -21.49 -25.71
CA LEU A 533 -16.19 -22.33 -26.86
C LEU A 533 -17.39 -23.23 -26.58
N ARG A 534 -17.44 -23.87 -25.40
CA ARG A 534 -18.64 -24.63 -24.98
C ARG A 534 -19.87 -23.74 -24.95
N ALA A 535 -19.73 -22.51 -24.44
CA ALA A 535 -20.82 -21.56 -24.44
C ALA A 535 -21.33 -21.26 -25.85
N LEU A 536 -20.47 -21.19 -26.89
CA LEU A 536 -20.90 -20.97 -28.28
C LEU A 536 -21.65 -22.15 -28.91
N ASP A 537 -21.43 -23.37 -28.41
CA ASP A 537 -22.15 -24.56 -28.84
C ASP A 537 -23.52 -24.64 -28.13
N ASP A 538 -24.60 -24.38 -28.87
CA ASP A 538 -25.98 -24.39 -28.36
C ASP A 538 -26.52 -25.79 -28.03
N GLN A 539 -25.84 -26.83 -28.48
CA GLN A 539 -26.13 -28.22 -28.12
C GLN A 539 -25.41 -28.63 -26.85
N SER A 540 -24.44 -27.84 -26.37
CA SER A 540 -23.70 -28.19 -25.16
C SER A 540 -24.67 -28.28 -23.96
N PRO A 541 -24.65 -29.40 -23.21
CA PRO A 541 -25.50 -29.56 -22.04
C PRO A 541 -25.30 -28.44 -21.01
N GLU A 542 -24.08 -27.93 -20.85
CA GLU A 542 -23.72 -26.85 -19.95
C GLU A 542 -24.38 -25.52 -20.34
N PHE A 543 -24.31 -25.14 -21.63
CA PHE A 543 -24.91 -23.89 -22.09
C PHE A 543 -26.43 -23.94 -21.99
N ARG A 544 -27.06 -25.05 -22.35
CA ARG A 544 -28.51 -25.23 -22.20
C ARG A 544 -28.95 -25.08 -20.75
N ARG A 545 -28.21 -25.69 -19.81
CA ARG A 545 -28.50 -25.51 -18.37
C ARG A 545 -28.34 -24.06 -17.92
N ALA A 546 -27.23 -23.42 -18.31
CA ALA A 546 -26.95 -22.04 -17.95
C ALA A 546 -27.96 -21.05 -18.57
N ALA A 547 -28.50 -21.33 -19.75
CA ALA A 547 -29.49 -20.51 -20.46
C ALA A 547 -30.94 -20.75 -20.02
N LEU A 548 -31.27 -21.94 -19.50
CA LEU A 548 -32.59 -22.30 -18.96
C LEU A 548 -32.70 -21.98 -17.46
N THR A 549 -31.97 -20.95 -17.04
CA THR A 549 -31.64 -20.59 -15.66
C THR A 549 -32.83 -20.70 -14.70
N PRO A 550 -32.85 -21.65 -13.75
CA PRO A 550 -33.79 -21.60 -12.64
C PRO A 550 -33.46 -20.42 -11.73
N ASP A 551 -34.47 -19.80 -11.13
CA ASP A 551 -34.26 -18.73 -10.14
C ASP A 551 -33.34 -19.24 -9.03
N LEU A 552 -32.34 -18.43 -8.66
CA LEU A 552 -31.49 -18.76 -7.52
C LEU A 552 -32.36 -18.79 -6.26
N GLU A 553 -32.39 -19.92 -5.58
CA GLU A 553 -32.87 -19.97 -4.21
C GLU A 553 -31.81 -19.34 -3.32
N TYR A 554 -32.02 -18.07 -2.99
CA TYR A 554 -31.25 -17.40 -1.97
C TYR A 554 -31.72 -17.93 -0.61
N THR A 555 -30.89 -18.73 0.04
CA THR A 555 -31.22 -19.44 1.28
C THR A 555 -31.15 -18.56 2.53
N TYR A 556 -30.73 -17.30 2.39
CA TYR A 556 -30.54 -16.39 3.51
C TYR A 556 -31.80 -15.58 3.78
N ASP A 557 -32.24 -15.58 5.04
CA ASP A 557 -33.44 -14.89 5.48
C ASP A 557 -33.18 -13.37 5.60
N ASP A 558 -33.83 -12.58 4.73
CA ASP A 558 -33.77 -11.11 4.78
C ASP A 558 -34.25 -10.54 6.15
N SER A 559 -35.01 -11.32 6.93
CA SER A 559 -35.44 -10.93 8.27
C SER A 559 -34.27 -10.72 9.24
N ILE A 560 -33.11 -11.32 8.95
CA ILE A 560 -31.89 -11.12 9.75
C ILE A 560 -31.53 -9.64 9.82
N TYR A 561 -31.71 -8.85 8.74
CA TYR A 561 -31.44 -7.41 8.75
C TYR A 561 -32.41 -6.59 9.60
N THR A 562 -33.50 -7.19 10.08
CA THR A 562 -34.51 -6.52 10.91
C THR A 562 -34.54 -7.01 12.36
N ASN A 563 -34.05 -8.23 12.64
CA ASN A 563 -34.13 -8.88 13.95
C ASN A 563 -32.88 -9.75 14.26
N VAL A 564 -31.65 -9.26 14.05
CA VAL A 564 -30.45 -10.01 14.47
C VAL A 564 -30.45 -10.20 15.99
N ARG A 565 -30.58 -11.44 16.46
CA ARG A 565 -30.13 -11.82 17.80
C ARG A 565 -28.71 -12.32 17.69
N VAL A 566 -27.75 -11.49 18.11
CA VAL A 566 -26.36 -11.90 18.25
C VAL A 566 -26.29 -12.89 19.41
N PRO A 567 -25.76 -14.11 19.22
CA PRO A 567 -25.54 -15.04 20.33
C PRO A 567 -24.63 -14.40 21.37
N GLU A 568 -24.93 -14.55 22.66
CA GLU A 568 -23.94 -14.23 23.70
C GLU A 568 -22.75 -15.17 23.53
N VAL A 569 -21.60 -14.62 23.16
CA VAL A 569 -20.35 -15.37 23.05
C VAL A 569 -19.56 -15.12 24.32
N GLU A 570 -19.37 -16.16 25.12
CA GLU A 570 -18.38 -16.14 26.21
C GLU A 570 -16.99 -16.00 25.58
N VAL A 571 -16.42 -14.81 25.68
CA VAL A 571 -15.05 -14.55 25.26
C VAL A 571 -14.14 -14.85 26.45
N ASP A 572 -13.09 -15.64 26.23
CA ASP A 572 -12.02 -15.82 27.23
C ASP A 572 -11.45 -14.43 27.57
N GLU A 573 -11.78 -13.92 28.77
CA GLU A 573 -11.33 -12.61 29.25
C GLU A 573 -9.80 -12.50 29.21
N HIS A 574 -9.09 -13.61 29.37
CA HIS A 574 -7.63 -13.64 29.31
C HIS A 574 -7.11 -13.48 27.88
N HIS A 575 -7.77 -14.07 26.89
CA HIS A 575 -7.46 -13.85 25.48
C HIS A 575 -7.78 -12.42 25.05
N TYR A 576 -8.91 -11.88 25.51
CA TYR A 576 -9.35 -10.54 25.23
C TYR A 576 -8.41 -9.48 25.84
N ALA A 577 -8.01 -9.66 27.10
CA ALA A 577 -7.02 -8.80 27.76
C ALA A 577 -5.70 -8.80 26.98
N ARG A 578 -5.21 -9.96 26.53
CA ARG A 578 -3.99 -10.05 25.70
C ARG A 578 -4.14 -9.34 24.35
N LEU A 579 -5.31 -9.42 23.71
CA LEU A 579 -5.57 -8.70 22.45
C LEU A 579 -5.57 -7.19 22.67
N LEU A 580 -6.20 -6.71 23.74
CA LEU A 580 -6.22 -5.30 24.09
C LEU A 580 -4.85 -4.79 24.52
N ASP A 581 -4.10 -5.55 25.30
CA ASP A 581 -2.75 -5.22 25.70
C ASP A 581 -1.82 -5.21 24.49
N ARG A 582 -1.96 -6.18 23.58
CA ARG A 582 -1.21 -6.16 22.31
C ARG A 582 -1.63 -4.98 21.45
N ALA A 583 -2.91 -4.66 21.34
CA ALA A 583 -3.38 -3.51 20.57
C ALA A 583 -2.90 -2.19 21.19
N ARG A 584 -2.87 -2.07 22.52
CA ARG A 584 -2.29 -0.93 23.23
C ARG A 584 -0.79 -0.87 23.03
N GLU A 585 -0.09 -1.97 23.18
CA GLU A 585 1.34 -2.07 22.88
C GLU A 585 1.60 -1.65 21.44
N LEU A 586 0.80 -2.10 20.48
CA LEU A 586 0.88 -1.65 19.10
C LEU A 586 0.56 -0.14 18.99
N MET A 587 -0.52 0.39 19.59
CA MET A 587 -0.84 1.83 19.55
C MET A 587 0.10 2.74 20.35
N GLU A 588 0.92 2.16 21.24
CA GLU A 588 1.92 2.87 22.05
C GLU A 588 3.32 2.75 21.43
N THR A 589 3.59 1.62 20.76
CA THR A 589 4.84 1.35 20.02
C THR A 589 4.80 2.02 18.64
N TYR A 590 3.63 2.01 18.02
CA TYR A 590 3.29 2.66 16.77
C TYR A 590 2.48 3.93 17.09
#